data_AF-A0A118HKL6-F1
#
_entry.id   AF-A0A118HKL6-F1
#
_cell.length_a   1.000
_cell.length_b   1.000
_cell.length_c   1.000
_cell.angle_alpha   90.00
_cell.angle_beta   90.00
_cell.angle_gamma   90.00
#
_symmetry.space_group_name_H-M   'P 1'
#
loop_
_entity.id
_entity.type
_entity.pdbx_description
1 polymer ?
#
loop_
_entity_poly.entity_id
_entity_poly.type
_entity_poly.pdbx_seq_one_letter_code
_entity_poly.pdbx_strand_id
1 'polypeptide(L)'
;MKRTNQNAAAVPAPKFDLSIDAKTLNELRELLDQRKKLDDAVNSAPADIVAAEAELAGLHQQFSALEADVVLVNDAKLPSLQKEIAKLAGTIDDKDLSIRRMKARLDALEARAPELDNKIDLAIGYVRVEANMAAQNLQVELAETLRSKVAEVQMIYAQVRALHRLAPMPRTSDFLISAYVPDLESCMRVNTGTGHYDAAPNLLAITNADTESAESEIAETMKLISDALIAARGHRPYVPLAKRPKPYVVKGAWDGPGGRTERPEEPEEPPVRMKTMEEARAEPYEIKGDSSGFRTWKQAQEMNMTAAIAETQHSAEQ
;
A
#
# COMPACT_ATOMS: atom_id res chain seq x y z
N MET A 1 32.74 34.96 -3.76
CA MET A 1 31.81 35.16 -4.91
C MET A 1 30.42 34.70 -4.48
N LYS A 2 29.46 35.63 -4.35
CA LYS A 2 28.07 35.34 -3.99
C LYS A 2 27.36 34.80 -5.24
N ARG A 3 26.86 33.57 -5.20
CA ARG A 3 25.92 33.05 -6.22
C ARG A 3 24.55 33.64 -5.91
N THR A 4 24.13 34.60 -6.72
CA THR A 4 22.75 35.09 -6.77
C THR A 4 21.88 34.02 -7.43
N ASN A 5 21.03 33.35 -6.64
CA ASN A 5 19.90 32.58 -7.15
C ASN A 5 18.87 33.54 -7.74
N GLN A 6 19.07 33.92 -9.01
CA GLN A 6 18.01 34.46 -9.85
C GLN A 6 17.33 33.28 -10.54
N ASN A 7 16.18 32.87 -10.01
CA ASN A 7 15.05 32.24 -10.72
C ASN A 7 14.15 31.54 -9.69
N ALA A 8 13.52 32.32 -8.81
CA ALA A 8 12.27 31.92 -8.21
C ALA A 8 11.15 32.58 -9.03
N ALA A 9 10.98 32.15 -10.28
CA ALA A 9 9.72 32.38 -10.97
C ALA A 9 8.68 31.63 -10.13
N ALA A 10 7.80 32.38 -9.46
CA ALA A 10 6.70 31.81 -8.71
C ALA A 10 5.86 30.99 -9.68
N VAL A 11 6.05 29.67 -9.65
CA VAL A 11 5.17 28.73 -10.36
C VAL A 11 3.77 29.02 -9.83
N PRO A 12 2.83 29.48 -10.67
CA PRO A 12 1.48 29.73 -10.20
C PRO A 12 0.96 28.40 -9.65
N ALA A 13 0.52 28.42 -8.38
CA ALA A 13 -0.08 27.25 -7.78
C ALA A 13 -1.27 26.84 -8.67
N PRO A 14 -1.31 25.58 -9.14
CA PRO A 14 -2.44 25.10 -9.90
C PRO A 14 -3.72 25.34 -9.09
N LYS A 15 -4.66 26.08 -9.68
CA LYS A 15 -5.99 26.28 -9.12
C LYS A 15 -6.82 25.08 -9.57
N PHE A 16 -6.96 24.12 -8.67
CA PHE A 16 -7.79 22.95 -8.89
C PHE A 16 -9.26 23.35 -8.72
N ASP A 17 -10.08 23.05 -9.72
CA ASP A 17 -11.52 23.29 -9.67
C ASP A 17 -12.18 22.09 -8.95
N LEU A 18 -12.09 22.09 -7.63
CA LEU A 18 -12.71 21.07 -6.78
C LEU A 18 -14.20 21.41 -6.64
N SER A 19 -15.01 20.93 -7.57
CA SER A 19 -16.47 21.08 -7.50
C SER A 19 -17.09 20.09 -6.50
N ILE A 20 -16.84 20.28 -5.21
CA ILE A 20 -17.68 19.68 -4.17
C ILE A 20 -18.96 20.52 -4.09
N ASP A 21 -20.13 19.89 -4.10
CA ASP A 21 -21.38 20.65 -4.06
C ASP A 21 -21.47 21.36 -2.71
N ALA A 22 -21.49 22.69 -2.73
CA ALA A 22 -21.63 23.47 -1.50
C ALA A 22 -22.93 23.14 -0.76
N LYS A 23 -23.96 22.66 -1.49
CA LYS A 23 -25.23 22.23 -0.89
C LYS A 23 -25.06 20.99 -0.02
N THR A 24 -24.36 19.95 -0.48
CA THR A 24 -24.19 18.70 0.29
C THR A 24 -23.40 18.93 1.57
N LEU A 25 -22.37 19.79 1.52
CA LEU A 25 -21.62 20.20 2.71
C LEU A 25 -22.46 21.01 3.69
N ASN A 26 -23.30 21.92 3.19
CA ASN A 26 -24.18 22.71 4.04
C ASN A 26 -25.29 21.85 4.66
N GLU A 27 -25.88 20.93 3.91
CA GLU A 27 -26.88 19.97 4.40
C GLU A 27 -26.30 19.11 5.52
N LEU A 28 -25.07 18.58 5.36
CA LEU A 28 -24.41 17.81 6.42
C LEU A 28 -24.19 18.66 7.67
N ARG A 29 -23.72 19.91 7.52
CA ARG A 29 -23.53 20.83 8.66
C ARG A 29 -24.84 21.13 9.39
N GLU A 30 -25.90 21.41 8.64
CA GLU A 30 -27.22 21.67 9.22
C GLU A 30 -27.75 20.45 9.99
N LEU A 31 -27.58 19.24 9.47
CA LEU A 31 -27.96 18.00 10.16
C LEU A 31 -27.14 17.79 11.44
N LEU A 32 -25.82 18.02 11.41
CA LEU A 32 -24.97 17.92 12.58
C LEU A 32 -25.35 18.96 13.65
N ASP A 33 -25.67 20.18 13.26
CA ASP A 33 -26.15 21.23 14.16
C ASP A 33 -27.52 20.86 14.77
N GLN A 34 -28.41 20.23 14.00
CA GLN A 34 -29.67 19.71 14.52
C GLN A 34 -29.45 18.57 15.52
N ARG A 35 -28.50 17.65 15.26
CA ARG A 35 -28.14 16.57 16.20
C ARG A 35 -27.66 17.12 17.53
N LYS A 36 -26.75 18.08 17.47
CA LYS A 36 -26.20 18.74 18.65
C LYS A 36 -27.31 19.39 19.50
N LYS A 37 -28.23 20.13 18.87
CA LYS A 37 -29.37 20.73 19.57
C LYS A 37 -30.29 19.68 20.21
N LEU A 38 -30.47 18.54 19.56
CA LEU A 38 -31.25 17.42 20.11
C LEU A 38 -30.53 16.83 21.32
N ASP A 39 -29.24 16.55 21.22
CA ASP A 39 -28.43 16.02 22.33
C ASP A 39 -28.41 16.95 23.52
N ASP A 40 -28.21 18.26 23.30
CA ASP A 40 -28.25 19.27 24.36
C ASP A 40 -29.60 19.26 25.08
N ALA A 41 -30.71 19.15 24.33
CA ALA A 41 -32.06 19.11 24.90
C ALA A 41 -32.37 17.79 25.65
N VAL A 42 -31.89 16.65 25.16
CA VAL A 42 -32.04 15.34 25.82
C VAL A 42 -31.19 15.29 27.09
N ASN A 43 -29.98 15.86 27.07
CA ASN A 43 -29.09 15.89 28.23
C ASN A 43 -29.57 16.83 29.34
N SER A 44 -30.24 17.94 29.01
CA SER A 44 -30.75 18.89 30.01
C SER A 44 -32.08 18.44 30.64
N ALA A 45 -32.94 17.76 29.88
CA ALA A 45 -34.30 17.42 30.31
C ALA A 45 -34.41 16.61 31.62
N PRO A 46 -33.54 15.61 31.93
CA PRO A 46 -33.61 14.88 33.19
C PRO A 46 -33.44 15.77 34.42
N ALA A 47 -32.52 16.75 34.36
CA ALA A 47 -32.30 17.68 35.48
C ALA A 47 -33.52 18.58 35.68
N ASP A 48 -34.12 19.07 34.59
CA ASP A 48 -35.32 19.89 34.63
C ASP A 48 -36.53 19.11 35.20
N ILE A 49 -36.66 17.83 34.82
CA ILE A 49 -37.71 16.94 35.34
C ILE A 49 -37.53 16.71 36.85
N VAL A 50 -36.31 16.38 37.31
CA VAL A 50 -36.03 16.16 38.74
C VAL A 50 -36.29 17.42 39.55
N ALA A 51 -35.90 18.60 39.05
CA ALA A 51 -36.18 19.88 39.70
C ALA A 51 -37.69 20.11 39.84
N ALA A 52 -38.46 19.85 38.79
CA ALA A 52 -39.91 19.99 38.81
C ALA A 52 -40.60 18.96 39.74
N GLU A 53 -40.11 17.72 39.81
CA GLU A 53 -40.59 16.70 40.74
C GLU A 53 -40.33 17.08 42.20
N ALA A 54 -39.16 17.67 42.50
CA ALA A 54 -38.85 18.18 43.83
C ALA A 54 -39.77 19.34 44.24
N GLU A 55 -40.06 20.26 43.31
CA GLU A 55 -41.04 21.34 43.53
C GLU A 55 -42.43 20.77 43.82
N LEU A 56 -42.88 19.78 43.04
CA LEU A 56 -44.18 19.11 43.24
C LEU A 56 -44.26 18.43 44.61
N ALA A 57 -43.21 17.74 45.05
CA ALA A 57 -43.14 17.14 46.37
C ALA A 57 -43.27 18.19 47.49
N GLY A 58 -42.63 19.36 47.32
CA GLY A 58 -42.78 20.50 48.23
C GLY A 58 -44.22 21.03 48.29
N LEU A 59 -44.90 21.14 47.14
CA LEU A 59 -46.31 21.53 47.08
C LEU A 59 -47.20 20.50 47.78
N HIS A 60 -46.99 19.19 47.60
CA HIS A 60 -47.74 18.16 48.32
C HIS A 60 -47.58 18.23 49.84
N GLN A 61 -46.37 18.55 50.32
CA GLN A 61 -46.12 18.74 51.74
C GLN A 61 -46.88 19.96 52.28
N GLN A 62 -46.88 21.08 51.55
CA GLN A 62 -47.67 22.28 51.90
C GLN A 62 -49.16 22.00 51.89
N PHE A 63 -49.65 21.26 50.90
CA PHE A 63 -51.05 20.83 50.80
C PHE A 63 -51.47 20.05 52.03
N SER A 64 -50.70 19.02 52.39
CA SER A 64 -50.98 18.15 53.53
C SER A 64 -50.96 18.92 54.86
N ALA A 65 -50.06 19.90 55.00
CA ALA A 65 -50.01 20.77 56.16
C ALA A 65 -51.28 21.65 56.28
N LEU A 66 -51.69 22.28 55.17
CA LEU A 66 -52.91 23.10 55.15
C LEU A 66 -54.16 22.26 55.41
N GLU A 67 -54.25 21.04 54.88
CA GLU A 67 -55.36 20.12 55.17
C GLU A 67 -55.42 19.73 56.65
N ALA A 68 -54.28 19.48 57.28
CA ALA A 68 -54.22 19.21 58.72
C ALA A 68 -54.66 20.43 59.56
N ASP A 69 -54.26 21.63 59.14
CA ASP A 69 -54.60 22.88 59.84
C ASP A 69 -56.11 23.19 59.81
N VAL A 70 -56.88 22.69 58.83
CA VAL A 70 -58.35 22.85 58.78
C VAL A 70 -59.02 22.35 60.07
N VAL A 71 -58.48 21.31 60.70
CA VAL A 71 -59.04 20.73 61.94
C VAL A 71 -58.74 21.61 63.17
N LEU A 72 -57.72 22.46 63.11
CA LEU A 72 -57.20 23.23 64.24
C LEU A 72 -57.68 24.70 64.26
N VAL A 73 -58.40 25.13 63.23
CA VAL A 73 -58.73 26.53 62.99
C VAL A 73 -60.21 26.83 63.26
N ASN A 74 -60.46 27.97 63.89
CA ASN A 74 -61.82 28.45 64.20
C ASN A 74 -62.67 28.69 62.93
N ASP A 75 -63.98 28.49 63.03
CA ASP A 75 -64.97 28.60 61.94
C ASP A 75 -64.86 29.87 61.07
N ALA A 76 -64.47 31.00 61.65
CA ALA A 76 -64.32 32.27 60.91
C ALA A 76 -63.17 32.27 59.89
N LYS A 77 -62.13 31.45 60.08
CA LYS A 77 -60.94 31.36 59.20
C LYS A 77 -60.97 30.15 58.26
N LEU A 78 -61.92 29.24 58.46
CA LEU A 78 -62.08 28.03 57.66
C LEU A 78 -62.35 28.31 56.17
N PRO A 79 -63.20 29.29 55.79
CA PRO A 79 -63.44 29.59 54.37
C PRO A 79 -62.21 30.11 53.61
N SER A 80 -61.29 30.83 54.28
CA SER A 80 -60.05 31.30 53.63
C SER A 80 -59.06 30.16 53.42
N LEU A 81 -58.90 29.27 54.40
CA LEU A 81 -58.05 28.08 54.27
C LEU A 81 -58.54 27.13 53.18
N GLN A 82 -59.85 26.90 53.08
CA GLN A 82 -60.43 26.09 52.01
C GLN A 82 -60.14 26.66 50.61
N LYS A 83 -60.14 27.99 50.46
CA LYS A 83 -59.75 28.64 49.20
C LYS A 83 -58.27 28.45 48.89
N GLU A 84 -57.40 28.52 49.89
CA GLU A 84 -55.96 28.28 49.72
C GLU A 84 -55.67 26.83 49.33
N ILE A 85 -56.32 25.85 49.99
CA ILE A 85 -56.23 24.43 49.65
C ILE A 85 -56.70 24.19 48.21
N ALA A 86 -57.86 24.72 47.82
CA ALA A 86 -58.38 24.56 46.46
C ALA A 86 -57.44 25.19 45.41
N LYS A 87 -56.84 26.34 45.72
CA LYS A 87 -55.83 26.97 44.85
C LYS A 87 -54.58 26.10 44.74
N LEU A 88 -54.10 25.55 45.85
CA LEU A 88 -52.89 24.75 45.88
C LEU A 88 -53.08 23.39 45.20
N ALA A 89 -54.25 22.77 45.33
CA ALA A 89 -54.65 21.59 44.56
C ALA A 89 -54.58 21.86 43.05
N GLY A 90 -55.13 22.99 42.58
CA GLY A 90 -55.01 23.38 41.17
C GLY A 90 -53.56 23.55 40.71
N THR A 91 -52.70 24.15 41.53
CA THR A 91 -51.26 24.28 41.18
C THR A 91 -50.52 22.95 41.16
N ILE A 92 -50.90 21.99 42.01
CA ILE A 92 -50.37 20.63 42.01
C ILE A 92 -50.74 19.94 40.70
N ASP A 93 -52.02 19.96 40.32
CA ASP A 93 -52.49 19.34 39.07
C ASP A 93 -51.79 19.92 37.84
N ASP A 94 -51.62 21.24 37.78
CA ASP A 94 -50.92 21.93 36.70
C ASP A 94 -49.44 21.51 36.61
N LYS A 95 -48.75 21.42 37.75
CA LYS A 95 -47.35 20.99 37.82
C LYS A 95 -47.19 19.52 37.44
N ASP A 96 -48.07 18.67 37.93
CA ASP A 96 -48.07 17.23 37.66
C ASP A 96 -48.28 16.96 36.16
N LEU A 97 -49.19 17.69 35.53
CA LEU A 97 -49.41 17.68 34.09
C LEU A 97 -48.19 18.22 33.32
N SER A 98 -47.55 19.28 33.80
CA SER A 98 -46.30 19.80 33.21
C SER A 98 -45.18 18.77 33.22
N ILE A 99 -44.98 18.04 34.32
CA ILE A 99 -43.98 16.97 34.43
C ILE A 99 -44.27 15.85 33.43
N ARG A 100 -45.53 15.41 33.31
CA ARG A 100 -45.92 14.40 32.30
C ARG A 100 -45.63 14.87 30.88
N ARG A 101 -45.88 16.15 30.57
CA ARG A 101 -45.53 16.73 29.26
C ARG A 101 -44.03 16.78 29.01
N MET A 102 -43.22 17.08 30.03
CA MET A 102 -41.76 17.08 29.91
C MET A 102 -41.21 15.68 29.66
N LYS A 103 -41.71 14.66 30.38
CA LYS A 103 -41.36 13.26 30.15
C LYS A 103 -41.73 12.80 28.75
N ALA A 104 -42.97 13.06 28.32
CA ALA A 104 -43.42 12.72 26.96
C ALA A 104 -42.62 13.45 25.87
N ARG A 105 -42.16 14.69 26.13
CA ARG A 105 -41.27 15.42 25.23
C ARG A 105 -39.89 14.77 25.15
N LEU A 106 -39.33 14.32 26.27
CA LEU A 106 -38.06 13.60 26.30
C LEU A 106 -38.14 12.32 25.45
N ASP A 107 -39.18 11.51 25.67
CA ASP A 107 -39.41 10.29 24.87
C ASP A 107 -39.52 10.60 23.37
N ALA A 108 -40.21 11.68 23.01
CA ALA A 108 -40.36 12.11 21.61
C ALA A 108 -39.05 12.64 21.00
N LEU A 109 -38.16 13.24 21.80
CA LEU A 109 -36.83 13.66 21.35
C LEU A 109 -35.91 12.46 21.14
N GLU A 110 -35.92 11.49 22.07
CA GLU A 110 -35.16 10.24 21.93
C GLU A 110 -35.62 9.43 20.71
N ALA A 111 -36.94 9.36 20.48
CA ALA A 111 -37.49 8.68 19.29
C ALA A 111 -37.08 9.34 17.96
N ARG A 112 -36.76 10.64 17.94
CA ARG A 112 -36.28 11.37 16.76
C ARG A 112 -34.80 11.17 16.47
N ALA A 113 -34.00 10.78 17.47
CA ALA A 113 -32.55 10.65 17.31
C ALA A 113 -32.16 9.64 16.21
N PRO A 114 -32.74 8.42 16.12
CA PRO A 114 -32.40 7.46 15.07
C PRO A 114 -32.71 7.97 13.65
N GLU A 115 -33.82 8.70 13.47
CA GLU A 115 -34.17 9.27 12.17
C GLU A 115 -33.14 10.30 11.70
N LEU A 116 -32.62 11.09 12.65
CA LEU A 116 -31.63 12.13 12.36
C LEU A 116 -30.24 11.53 12.12
N ASP A 117 -29.87 10.48 12.88
CA ASP A 117 -28.64 9.71 12.65
C ASP A 117 -28.63 9.07 11.25
N ASN A 118 -29.74 8.45 10.83
CA ASN A 118 -29.86 7.90 9.48
C ASN A 118 -29.68 8.96 8.38
N LYS A 119 -30.18 10.18 8.57
CA LYS A 119 -29.99 11.29 7.62
C LYS A 119 -28.53 11.75 7.57
N ILE A 120 -27.87 11.81 8.72
CA ILE A 120 -26.44 12.15 8.81
C ILE A 120 -25.61 11.10 8.10
N ASP A 121 -25.86 9.81 8.32
CA ASP A 121 -25.12 8.73 7.68
C ASP A 121 -25.24 8.78 6.15
N LEU A 122 -26.44 9.07 5.63
CA LEU A 122 -26.66 9.29 4.20
C LEU A 122 -25.88 10.51 3.68
N ALA A 123 -25.94 11.64 4.39
CA ALA A 123 -25.21 12.86 4.03
C ALA A 123 -23.68 12.64 4.04
N ILE A 124 -23.16 11.90 5.03
CA ILE A 124 -21.75 11.48 5.07
C ILE A 124 -21.42 10.62 3.85
N GLY A 125 -22.32 9.70 3.47
CA GLY A 125 -22.19 8.89 2.26
C GLY A 125 -22.02 9.75 1.01
N TYR A 126 -22.89 10.75 0.79
CA TYR A 126 -22.79 11.66 -0.34
C TYR A 126 -21.47 12.46 -0.35
N VAL A 127 -21.09 13.05 0.79
CA VAL A 127 -19.84 13.81 0.91
C VAL A 127 -18.62 12.92 0.63
N ARG A 128 -18.62 11.66 1.06
CA ARG A 128 -17.54 10.71 0.74
C ARG A 128 -17.44 10.43 -0.76
N VAL A 129 -18.57 10.25 -1.44
CA VAL A 129 -18.60 10.03 -2.89
C VAL A 129 -18.05 11.25 -3.62
N GLU A 130 -18.54 12.45 -3.29
CA GLU A 130 -18.07 13.70 -3.90
C GLU A 130 -16.59 13.96 -3.63
N ALA A 131 -16.13 13.74 -2.39
CA ALA A 131 -14.72 13.88 -2.03
C ALA A 131 -13.83 12.90 -2.81
N ASN A 132 -14.28 11.65 -2.99
CA ASN A 132 -13.55 10.66 -3.80
C ASN A 132 -13.50 11.06 -5.28
N MET A 133 -14.62 11.54 -5.85
CA MET A 133 -14.64 12.02 -7.23
C MET A 133 -13.72 13.22 -7.43
N ALA A 134 -13.77 14.20 -6.52
CA ALA A 134 -12.90 15.37 -6.56
C ALA A 134 -11.42 14.97 -6.41
N ALA A 135 -11.10 14.03 -5.52
CA ALA A 135 -9.75 13.52 -5.33
C ALA A 135 -9.23 12.77 -6.56
N GLN A 136 -10.07 11.97 -7.22
CA GLN A 136 -9.71 11.27 -8.46
C GLN A 136 -9.47 12.26 -9.61
N ASN A 137 -10.33 13.27 -9.77
CA ASN A 137 -10.12 14.30 -10.79
C ASN A 137 -8.80 15.05 -10.54
N LEU A 138 -8.54 15.43 -9.29
CA LEU A 138 -7.29 16.07 -8.89
C LEU A 138 -6.08 15.17 -9.16
N GLN A 139 -6.19 13.86 -8.90
CA GLN A 139 -5.14 12.90 -9.18
C GLN A 139 -4.79 12.87 -10.68
N VAL A 140 -5.80 12.89 -11.56
CA VAL A 140 -5.60 12.92 -13.03
C VAL A 140 -4.89 14.21 -13.44
N GLU A 141 -5.35 15.37 -12.98
CA GLU A 141 -4.72 16.66 -13.30
C GLU A 141 -3.26 16.74 -12.82
N LEU A 142 -2.99 16.22 -11.63
CA LEU A 142 -1.63 16.11 -11.08
C LEU A 142 -0.76 15.13 -11.87
N ALA A 143 -1.33 14.00 -12.31
CA ALA A 143 -0.63 13.03 -13.14
C ALA A 143 -0.25 13.63 -14.51
N GLU A 144 -1.17 14.33 -15.16
CA GLU A 144 -0.89 15.05 -16.41
C GLU A 144 0.18 16.12 -16.22
N THR A 145 0.08 16.91 -15.15
CA THR A 145 1.08 17.91 -14.80
C THR A 145 2.45 17.26 -14.61
N LEU A 146 2.52 16.15 -13.86
CA LEU A 146 3.76 15.39 -13.65
C LEU A 146 4.34 14.90 -14.98
N ARG A 147 3.54 14.26 -15.84
CA ARG A 147 3.98 13.79 -17.16
C ARG A 147 4.55 14.93 -18.01
N SER A 148 3.91 16.10 -18.01
CA SER A 148 4.39 17.28 -18.74
C SER A 148 5.76 17.78 -18.27
N LYS A 149 6.02 17.71 -16.96
CA LYS A 149 7.28 18.19 -16.35
C LYS A 149 8.40 17.16 -16.42
N VAL A 150 8.05 15.89 -16.40
CA VAL A 150 8.99 14.77 -16.51
C VAL A 150 9.59 14.67 -17.92
N ALA A 151 8.90 15.16 -18.96
CA ALA A 151 9.40 15.18 -20.34
C ALA A 151 10.78 15.82 -20.49
N GLU A 152 11.07 16.90 -19.76
CA GLU A 152 12.39 17.54 -19.80
C GLU A 152 13.49 16.64 -19.21
N VAL A 153 13.16 15.93 -18.13
CA VAL A 153 14.09 15.04 -17.42
C VAL A 153 14.27 13.72 -18.15
N GLN A 154 13.26 13.25 -18.90
CA GLN A 154 13.35 12.06 -19.77
C GLN A 154 14.50 12.17 -20.77
N MET A 155 14.70 13.35 -21.38
CA MET A 155 15.81 13.56 -22.31
C MET A 155 17.17 13.35 -21.65
N ILE A 156 17.37 13.89 -20.44
CA ILE A 156 18.60 13.70 -19.66
C ILE A 156 18.77 12.22 -19.31
N TYR A 157 17.70 11.55 -18.88
CA TYR A 157 17.73 10.12 -18.57
C TYR A 157 18.14 9.29 -19.79
N ALA A 158 17.62 9.61 -20.97
CA ALA A 158 17.98 8.99 -22.24
C ALA A 158 19.46 9.22 -22.61
N GLN A 159 19.96 10.44 -22.45
CA GLN A 159 21.39 10.75 -22.65
C GLN A 159 22.29 9.93 -21.72
N VAL A 160 21.93 9.80 -20.43
CA VAL A 160 22.68 8.97 -19.48
C VAL A 160 22.63 7.48 -19.86
N ARG A 161 21.47 7.01 -20.35
CA ARG A 161 21.30 5.64 -20.86
C ARG A 161 22.19 5.39 -22.08
N ALA A 162 22.26 6.30 -23.04
CA ALA A 162 23.16 6.22 -24.18
C ALA A 162 24.64 6.22 -23.74
N LEU A 163 25.01 7.14 -22.85
CA LEU A 163 26.36 7.22 -22.29
C LEU A 163 26.77 5.92 -21.60
N HIS A 164 25.89 5.33 -20.78
CA HIS A 164 26.15 4.06 -20.10
C HIS A 164 26.36 2.89 -21.09
N ARG A 165 25.57 2.83 -22.18
CA ARG A 165 25.73 1.79 -23.22
C ARG A 165 27.09 1.88 -23.92
N LEU A 166 27.56 3.10 -24.23
CA LEU A 166 28.79 3.34 -24.98
C LEU A 166 30.04 3.24 -24.10
N ALA A 167 29.97 3.78 -22.88
CA ALA A 167 31.05 3.79 -21.91
C ALA A 167 30.49 3.42 -20.51
N PRO A 168 30.39 2.11 -20.18
CA PRO A 168 29.84 1.67 -18.90
C PRO A 168 30.63 2.23 -17.72
N MET A 169 29.95 2.92 -16.82
CA MET A 169 30.49 3.46 -15.58
C MET A 169 29.60 3.05 -14.40
N PRO A 170 30.17 2.74 -13.22
CA PRO A 170 29.37 2.40 -12.04
C PRO A 170 28.35 3.49 -11.70
N ARG A 171 28.76 4.77 -11.74
CA ARG A 171 27.88 5.90 -11.41
C ARG A 171 26.70 6.06 -12.37
N THR A 172 26.88 5.79 -13.66
CA THR A 172 25.76 5.85 -14.62
C THR A 172 24.82 4.67 -14.44
N SER A 173 25.34 3.49 -14.10
CA SER A 173 24.54 2.33 -13.70
C SER A 173 23.69 2.63 -12.46
N ASP A 174 24.32 3.13 -11.39
CA ASP A 174 23.66 3.42 -10.11
C ASP A 174 22.58 4.49 -10.28
N PHE A 175 22.85 5.52 -11.09
CA PHE A 175 21.86 6.55 -11.41
C PHE A 175 20.64 5.95 -12.12
N LEU A 176 20.84 5.13 -13.16
CA LEU A 176 19.73 4.52 -13.90
C LEU A 176 18.87 3.59 -13.05
N ILE A 177 19.47 2.91 -12.07
CA ILE A 177 18.79 2.06 -11.09
C ILE A 177 18.01 2.90 -10.07
N SER A 178 18.60 4.01 -9.59
CA SER A 178 18.03 4.82 -8.51
C SER A 178 16.99 5.82 -8.98
N ALA A 179 17.11 6.32 -10.23
CA ALA A 179 16.22 7.33 -10.77
C ALA A 179 14.90 6.69 -11.24
N TYR A 180 13.86 6.87 -10.44
CA TYR A 180 12.53 6.32 -10.68
C TYR A 180 11.45 7.36 -10.39
N VAL A 181 10.56 7.58 -11.35
CA VAL A 181 9.38 8.43 -11.21
C VAL A 181 8.15 7.62 -11.64
N PRO A 182 7.30 7.17 -10.71
CA PRO A 182 6.09 6.44 -11.06
C PRO A 182 5.05 7.37 -11.68
N ASP A 183 4.18 6.82 -12.52
CA ASP A 183 2.96 7.50 -12.93
C ASP A 183 1.93 7.50 -11.81
N LEU A 184 1.47 8.68 -11.38
CA LEU A 184 0.55 8.86 -10.26
C LEU A 184 -0.80 8.14 -10.46
N GLU A 185 -1.26 7.96 -11.70
CA GLU A 185 -2.51 7.22 -11.98
C GLU A 185 -2.37 5.71 -11.77
N SER A 186 -1.16 5.16 -11.98
CA SER A 186 -0.89 3.71 -11.89
C SER A 186 0.01 3.35 -10.71
N CYS A 187 0.38 4.33 -9.90
CA CYS A 187 1.34 4.18 -8.81
C CYS A 187 0.82 3.19 -7.78
N MET A 188 1.44 2.02 -7.73
CA MET A 188 1.14 0.99 -6.76
C MET A 188 2.44 0.40 -6.23
N ARG A 189 2.64 0.51 -4.92
CA ARG A 189 3.76 -0.10 -4.21
C ARG A 189 3.34 -1.48 -3.71
N VAL A 190 4.01 -2.52 -4.21
CA VAL A 190 3.77 -3.90 -3.80
C VAL A 190 4.79 -4.28 -2.73
N ASN A 191 4.29 -4.53 -1.53
CA ASN A 191 5.11 -5.04 -0.44
C ASN A 191 5.24 -6.56 -0.57
N THR A 192 6.48 -7.04 -0.57
CA THR A 192 6.79 -8.47 -0.48
C THR A 192 7.37 -8.75 0.91
N GLY A 193 7.29 -9.98 1.40
CA GLY A 193 7.82 -10.33 2.73
C GLY A 193 9.31 -10.04 2.92
N THR A 194 10.05 -9.80 1.83
CA THR A 194 11.49 -9.51 1.83
C THR A 194 11.84 -8.12 1.27
N GLY A 195 10.85 -7.28 0.95
CA GLY A 195 11.11 -5.96 0.36
C GLY A 195 9.87 -5.27 -0.22
N HIS A 196 10.08 -4.35 -1.14
CA HIS A 196 9.00 -3.72 -1.90
C HIS A 196 9.46 -3.44 -3.33
N TYR A 197 8.53 -3.43 -4.26
CA TYR A 197 8.76 -2.93 -5.61
C TYR A 197 7.57 -2.09 -6.07
N ASP A 198 7.83 -1.16 -6.98
CA ASP A 198 6.78 -0.38 -7.61
C ASP A 198 6.31 -1.11 -8.87
N ALA A 199 4.99 -1.32 -8.98
CA ALA A 199 4.40 -2.00 -10.13
C ALA A 199 4.19 -1.06 -11.33
N ALA A 200 4.22 0.25 -11.10
CA ALA A 200 4.05 1.26 -12.14
C ALA A 200 5.27 1.32 -13.08
N PRO A 201 5.09 1.71 -14.35
CA PRO A 201 6.22 1.99 -15.23
C PRO A 201 6.96 3.25 -14.77
N ASN A 202 8.29 3.26 -14.92
CA ASN A 202 9.10 4.45 -14.70
C ASN A 202 8.86 5.44 -15.85
N LEU A 203 8.25 6.59 -15.54
CA LEU A 203 8.01 7.66 -16.51
C LEU A 203 9.33 8.14 -17.15
N LEU A 204 10.47 8.07 -16.47
CA LEU A 204 11.77 8.48 -17.03
C LEU A 204 12.29 7.53 -18.13
N ALA A 205 11.86 6.27 -18.11
CA ALA A 205 12.38 5.24 -19.01
C ALA A 205 11.65 5.18 -20.36
N ILE A 206 10.56 5.95 -20.51
CA ILE A 206 9.74 6.00 -21.73
C ILE A 206 10.60 6.42 -22.93
N THR A 207 10.45 5.71 -24.04
CA THR A 207 11.11 6.01 -25.32
C THR A 207 10.13 6.68 -26.28
N ASN A 208 10.48 7.88 -26.71
CA ASN A 208 9.80 8.68 -27.74
C ASN A 208 10.83 9.31 -28.71
N ALA A 209 10.36 9.96 -29.78
CA ALA A 209 11.23 10.56 -30.79
C ALA A 209 12.25 11.55 -30.21
N ASP A 210 11.87 12.34 -29.21
CA ASP A 210 12.76 13.32 -28.57
C ASP A 210 13.87 12.63 -27.77
N THR A 211 13.54 11.59 -27.00
CA THR A 211 14.54 10.79 -26.27
C THR A 211 15.45 10.02 -27.22
N GLU A 212 14.94 9.51 -28.35
CA GLU A 212 15.76 8.85 -29.38
C GLU A 212 16.74 9.83 -30.03
N SER A 213 16.28 11.05 -30.34
CA SER A 213 17.15 12.14 -30.81
C SER A 213 18.25 12.43 -29.79
N ALA A 214 17.88 12.59 -28.50
CA ALA A 214 18.85 12.85 -27.44
C ALA A 214 19.87 11.71 -27.24
N GLU A 215 19.47 10.45 -27.44
CA GLU A 215 20.40 9.31 -27.45
C GLU A 215 21.37 9.38 -28.64
N SER A 216 20.85 9.73 -29.82
CA SER A 216 21.65 9.81 -31.05
C SER A 216 22.74 10.88 -30.95
N GLU A 217 22.44 12.04 -30.35
CA GLU A 217 23.42 13.11 -30.13
C GLU A 217 24.64 12.62 -29.32
N ILE A 218 24.39 11.86 -28.24
CA ILE A 218 25.44 11.26 -27.41
C ILE A 218 26.19 10.17 -28.17
N ALA A 219 25.48 9.34 -28.94
CA ALA A 219 26.08 8.29 -29.75
C ALA A 219 27.02 8.85 -30.82
N GLU A 220 26.62 9.92 -31.50
CA GLU A 220 27.44 10.60 -32.50
C GLU A 220 28.69 11.24 -31.87
N THR A 221 28.54 11.95 -30.75
CA THR A 221 29.69 12.56 -30.07
C THR A 221 30.67 11.53 -29.53
N MET A 222 30.19 10.40 -29.03
CA MET A 222 31.04 9.34 -28.45
C MET A 222 31.52 8.29 -29.45
N LYS A 223 31.09 8.37 -30.71
CA LYS A 223 31.33 7.33 -31.74
C LYS A 223 32.79 6.91 -31.83
N LEU A 224 33.70 7.87 -32.02
CA LEU A 224 35.14 7.61 -32.15
C LEU A 224 35.72 6.88 -30.92
N ILE A 225 35.31 7.28 -29.72
CA ILE A 225 35.76 6.67 -28.48
C ILE A 225 35.18 5.26 -28.35
N SER A 226 33.90 5.09 -28.66
CA SER A 226 33.23 3.80 -28.59
C SER A 226 33.83 2.79 -29.58
N ASP A 227 34.13 3.19 -30.82
CA ASP A 227 34.76 2.36 -31.84
C ASP A 227 36.16 1.91 -31.39
N ALA A 228 36.95 2.84 -30.81
CA ALA A 228 38.25 2.53 -30.25
C ALA A 228 38.16 1.55 -29.06
N LEU A 229 37.19 1.73 -28.16
CA LEU A 229 36.96 0.82 -27.04
C LEU A 229 36.52 -0.58 -27.50
N ILE A 230 35.69 -0.67 -28.53
CA ILE A 230 35.28 -1.95 -29.14
C ILE A 230 36.49 -2.66 -29.76
N ALA A 231 37.32 -1.94 -30.53
CA ALA A 231 38.55 -2.48 -31.07
C ALA A 231 39.51 -2.97 -29.97
N ALA A 232 39.63 -2.21 -28.87
CA ALA A 232 40.44 -2.59 -27.72
C ALA A 232 39.90 -3.83 -26.98
N ARG A 233 38.58 -4.04 -26.89
CA ARG A 233 38.01 -5.27 -26.30
C ARG A 233 38.40 -6.53 -27.08
N GLY A 234 38.60 -6.41 -28.39
CA GLY A 234 39.09 -7.50 -29.24
C GLY A 234 40.59 -7.79 -29.09
N HIS A 235 41.36 -6.90 -28.44
CA HIS A 235 42.80 -7.08 -28.28
C HIS A 235 43.09 -8.29 -27.39
N ARG A 236 43.81 -9.26 -27.96
CA ARG A 236 44.37 -10.38 -27.21
C ARG A 236 45.85 -10.10 -26.96
N PRO A 237 46.31 -10.14 -25.70
CA PRO A 237 47.72 -9.96 -25.42
C PRO A 237 48.54 -11.00 -26.19
N TYR A 238 49.67 -10.57 -26.73
CA TYR A 238 50.55 -11.46 -27.48
C TYR A 238 51.01 -12.61 -26.58
N VAL A 239 50.69 -13.84 -26.99
CA VAL A 239 51.21 -15.06 -26.37
C VAL A 239 52.38 -15.59 -27.22
N PRO A 240 53.62 -15.63 -26.69
CA PRO A 240 54.76 -16.20 -27.39
C PRO A 240 54.47 -17.63 -27.87
N LEU A 241 54.93 -17.98 -29.08
CA LEU A 241 54.65 -19.28 -29.72
C LEU A 241 54.90 -20.48 -28.80
N ALA A 242 55.97 -20.45 -28.01
CA ALA A 242 56.32 -21.52 -27.07
C ALA A 242 55.30 -21.74 -25.92
N LYS A 243 54.50 -20.72 -25.60
CA LYS A 243 53.49 -20.73 -24.52
C LYS A 243 52.06 -20.77 -25.05
N ARG A 244 51.86 -20.84 -26.37
CA ARG A 244 50.50 -20.92 -26.92
C ARG A 244 49.90 -22.28 -26.55
N PRO A 245 48.65 -22.32 -26.08
CA PRO A 245 47.95 -23.59 -25.90
C PRO A 245 47.95 -24.30 -27.25
N LYS A 246 48.44 -25.54 -27.28
CA LYS A 246 48.36 -26.38 -28.47
C LYS A 246 46.86 -26.56 -28.80
N PRO A 247 46.47 -26.51 -30.08
CA PRO A 247 45.10 -26.82 -30.47
C PRO A 247 44.67 -28.11 -29.81
N TYR A 248 43.49 -28.13 -29.19
CA TYR A 248 42.95 -29.32 -28.56
C TYR A 248 42.78 -30.39 -29.65
N VAL A 249 43.67 -31.39 -29.64
CA VAL A 249 43.52 -32.58 -30.48
C VAL A 249 42.54 -33.48 -29.75
N VAL A 250 41.32 -33.58 -30.28
CA VAL A 250 40.32 -34.53 -29.79
C VAL A 250 40.96 -35.92 -29.82
N LYS A 251 41.09 -36.57 -28.65
CA LYS A 251 41.55 -37.95 -28.55
C LYS A 251 40.64 -38.82 -29.42
N GLY A 252 41.18 -39.39 -30.50
CA GLY A 252 40.46 -40.30 -31.41
C GLY A 252 40.27 -39.81 -32.84
N ALA A 253 40.64 -38.56 -33.17
CA ALA A 253 40.63 -38.09 -34.56
C ALA A 253 41.89 -38.60 -35.29
N TRP A 254 41.84 -39.83 -35.79
CA TRP A 254 42.88 -40.39 -36.65
C TRP A 254 42.86 -39.81 -38.08
N ASP A 255 41.72 -39.23 -38.48
CA ASP A 255 41.54 -38.60 -39.79
C ASP A 255 41.41 -37.07 -39.65
N GLY A 256 42.55 -36.39 -39.68
CA GLY A 256 42.64 -34.93 -39.75
C GLY A 256 44.06 -34.48 -40.06
N PRO A 257 44.26 -33.29 -40.68
CA PRO A 257 45.56 -32.89 -41.22
C PRO A 257 46.57 -32.67 -40.07
N GLY A 258 47.42 -33.67 -39.84
CA GLY A 258 48.34 -33.77 -38.71
C GLY A 258 48.37 -35.15 -38.02
N GLY A 259 47.51 -36.11 -38.41
CA GLY A 259 47.51 -37.48 -37.90
C GLY A 259 48.73 -38.30 -38.34
N ARG A 260 49.23 -39.17 -37.46
CA ARG A 260 50.30 -40.15 -37.77
C ARG A 260 49.76 -41.21 -38.74
N THR A 261 50.52 -41.54 -39.79
CA THR A 261 50.13 -42.46 -40.88
C THR A 261 50.23 -43.95 -40.54
N GLU A 262 50.71 -44.33 -39.36
CA GLU A 262 50.82 -45.74 -38.97
C GLU A 262 50.02 -45.99 -37.70
N ARG A 263 48.94 -46.77 -37.86
CA ARG A 263 48.18 -47.37 -36.76
C ARG A 263 49.03 -48.52 -36.20
N PRO A 264 49.53 -48.46 -34.96
CA PRO A 264 50.09 -49.65 -34.32
C PRO A 264 48.94 -50.65 -34.13
N GLU A 265 49.09 -51.88 -34.60
CA GLU A 265 48.15 -52.97 -34.30
C GLU A 265 48.10 -53.14 -32.78
N GLU A 266 46.94 -52.86 -32.19
CA GLU A 266 46.69 -53.18 -30.79
C GLU A 266 46.60 -54.71 -30.67
N PRO A 267 47.37 -55.35 -29.78
CA PRO A 267 47.23 -56.79 -29.53
C PRO A 267 45.82 -57.07 -28.96
N GLU A 268 45.16 -58.11 -29.47
CA GLU A 268 43.85 -58.56 -28.94
C GLU A 268 43.97 -58.87 -27.45
N GLU A 269 43.39 -58.00 -26.61
CA GLU A 269 43.24 -58.30 -25.18
C GLU A 269 42.19 -59.42 -25.01
N PRO A 270 42.45 -60.44 -24.18
CA PRO A 270 41.50 -61.52 -23.95
C PRO A 270 40.19 -60.96 -23.34
N PRO A 271 39.03 -61.56 -23.66
CA PRO A 271 37.74 -61.03 -23.24
C PRO A 271 37.67 -60.92 -21.72
N VAL A 272 37.51 -59.70 -21.21
CA VAL A 272 37.28 -59.42 -19.80
C VAL A 272 35.98 -60.13 -19.39
N ARG A 273 36.08 -61.06 -18.45
CA ARG A 273 34.93 -61.74 -17.85
C ARG A 273 34.06 -60.68 -17.17
N MET A 274 32.85 -60.44 -17.69
CA MET A 274 31.90 -59.53 -17.06
C MET A 274 31.56 -60.03 -15.66
N LYS A 275 31.72 -59.16 -14.65
CA LYS A 275 31.31 -59.44 -13.27
C LYS A 275 29.81 -59.72 -13.24
N THR A 276 29.38 -60.61 -12.35
CA THR A 276 27.94 -60.87 -12.15
C THR A 276 27.28 -59.72 -11.40
N MET A 277 25.95 -59.55 -11.52
CA MET A 277 25.23 -58.43 -10.89
C MET A 277 25.41 -58.36 -9.36
N GLU A 278 25.70 -59.48 -8.70
CA GLU A 278 25.94 -59.53 -7.26
C GLU A 278 27.31 -58.95 -6.89
N GLU A 279 28.36 -59.25 -7.66
CA GLU A 279 29.71 -58.67 -7.46
C GLU A 279 29.73 -57.16 -7.73
N ALA A 280 28.95 -56.69 -8.70
CA ALA A 280 28.85 -55.25 -9.02
C ALA A 280 28.10 -54.44 -7.94
N ARG A 281 27.24 -55.09 -7.14
CA ARG A 281 26.50 -54.44 -6.04
C ARG A 281 27.29 -54.40 -4.72
N ALA A 282 28.29 -55.25 -4.56
CA ALA A 282 29.11 -55.31 -3.35
C ALA A 282 30.21 -54.22 -3.32
N GLU A 283 30.58 -53.67 -4.48
CA GLU A 283 31.55 -52.58 -4.56
C GLU A 283 30.87 -51.22 -4.32
N PRO A 284 31.34 -50.39 -3.36
CA PRO A 284 30.79 -49.07 -3.15
C PRO A 284 31.04 -48.16 -4.36
N TYR A 285 29.99 -47.48 -4.80
CA TYR A 285 29.99 -46.65 -6.00
C TYR A 285 30.86 -45.40 -5.81
N GLU A 286 32.02 -45.34 -6.46
CA GLU A 286 32.83 -44.12 -6.55
C GLU A 286 32.36 -43.25 -7.73
N ILE A 287 31.73 -42.11 -7.43
CA ILE A 287 31.42 -41.09 -8.44
C ILE A 287 32.76 -40.51 -8.94
N LYS A 288 33.18 -40.91 -10.13
CA LYS A 288 34.29 -40.23 -10.81
C LYS A 288 33.83 -38.84 -11.22
N GLY A 289 34.34 -37.83 -10.52
CA GLY A 289 33.97 -36.43 -10.70
C GLY A 289 34.26 -35.95 -12.13
N ASP A 290 33.19 -35.52 -12.81
CA ASP A 290 33.30 -34.87 -14.11
C ASP A 290 33.66 -33.39 -13.92
N SER A 291 34.66 -32.91 -14.67
CA SER A 291 35.38 -31.66 -14.44
C SER A 291 34.69 -30.41 -15.03
N SER A 292 33.38 -30.49 -15.25
CA SER A 292 32.55 -29.35 -15.68
C SER A 292 31.83 -28.74 -14.47
N GLY A 293 32.59 -28.01 -13.65
CA GLY A 293 32.07 -27.31 -12.48
C GLY A 293 30.98 -26.32 -12.87
N PHE A 294 29.72 -26.65 -12.55
CA PHE A 294 28.63 -25.76 -12.11
C PHE A 294 27.24 -26.44 -12.07
N ARG A 295 27.08 -27.69 -12.54
CA ARG A 295 25.77 -28.39 -12.56
C ARG A 295 25.55 -29.52 -11.54
N THR A 296 26.56 -29.95 -10.80
CA THR A 296 26.46 -31.15 -9.94
C THR A 296 25.98 -30.91 -8.50
N TRP A 297 25.93 -29.66 -8.02
CA TRP A 297 25.58 -29.41 -6.60
C TRP A 297 24.09 -29.57 -6.28
N LYS A 298 23.18 -29.29 -7.23
CA LYS A 298 21.73 -29.48 -7.01
C LYS A 298 21.25 -30.92 -7.21
N GLN A 299 21.90 -31.67 -8.11
CA GLN A 299 21.45 -33.03 -8.44
C GLN A 299 21.76 -34.06 -7.34
N ALA A 300 22.83 -33.86 -6.57
CA ALA A 300 23.16 -34.71 -5.43
C ALA A 300 22.15 -34.56 -4.28
N GLN A 301 21.52 -33.39 -4.14
CA GLN A 301 20.52 -33.13 -3.11
C GLN A 301 19.14 -33.69 -3.49
N GLU A 302 18.79 -33.65 -4.77
CA GLU A 302 17.52 -34.18 -5.29
C GLU A 302 17.47 -35.72 -5.27
N MET A 303 18.58 -36.41 -5.50
CA MET A 303 18.64 -37.89 -5.44
C MET A 303 18.58 -38.46 -4.01
N ASN A 304 18.99 -37.68 -2.99
CA ASN A 304 18.89 -38.08 -1.58
C ASN A 304 17.49 -37.89 -0.99
N MET A 305 16.64 -37.03 -1.57
CA MET A 305 15.25 -36.88 -1.15
C MET A 305 14.42 -38.12 -1.47
N THR A 306 14.65 -38.76 -2.62
CA THR A 306 13.99 -40.01 -3.00
C THR A 306 14.35 -41.19 -2.08
N ALA A 307 15.58 -41.24 -1.55
CA ALA A 307 15.99 -42.24 -0.58
C ALA A 307 15.37 -41.99 0.81
N ALA A 308 15.29 -40.72 1.24
CA ALA A 308 14.66 -40.35 2.51
C ALA A 308 13.13 -40.58 2.53
N ILE A 309 12.46 -40.47 1.37
CA ILE A 309 11.03 -40.77 1.22
C ILE A 309 10.77 -42.29 1.32
N ALA A 310 11.68 -43.13 0.84
CA ALA A 310 11.56 -44.58 0.96
C ALA A 310 11.79 -45.08 2.40
N GLU A 311 12.73 -44.49 3.15
CA GLU A 311 12.96 -44.82 4.57
C GLU A 311 11.81 -44.38 5.49
N THR A 312 11.15 -43.25 5.18
CA THR A 312 9.98 -42.79 5.93
C THR A 312 8.72 -43.61 5.64
N GLN A 313 8.59 -44.20 4.44
CA GLN A 313 7.51 -45.15 4.14
C GLN A 313 7.69 -46.50 4.85
N HIS A 314 8.92 -47.00 5.02
CA HIS A 314 9.17 -48.25 5.76
C HIS A 314 9.11 -48.10 7.28
N SER A 315 9.29 -46.90 7.83
CA SER A 315 9.16 -46.65 9.28
C SER A 315 7.71 -46.39 9.73
N ALA A 316 6.78 -46.19 8.80
CA ALA A 316 5.35 -45.97 9.10
C ALA A 316 4.50 -47.26 9.08
N GLU A 317 5.09 -48.40 8.69
CA GLU A 317 4.44 -49.72 8.66
C GLU A 317 4.97 -50.70 9.73
N GLN A 318 5.61 -50.19 10.80
CA GLN A 318 5.94 -50.96 12.02
C GLN A 318 5.23 -50.41 13.25
#